data_AF-A0A958SLL2-F1
#
_entry.id   AF-A0A958SLL2-F1
#
_cell.length_a   1.000
_cell.length_b   1.000
_cell.length_c   1.000
_cell.angle_alpha   90.00
_cell.angle_beta   90.00
_cell.angle_gamma   90.00
#
_symmetry.space_group_name_H-M   'P 1'
#
loop_
_entity.id
_entity.type
_entity.pdbx_description
1 polymer ?
#
loop_
_entity_poly.entity_id
_entity_poly.type
_entity_poly.pdbx_seq_one_letter_code
_entity_poly.pdbx_strand_id
1 'polypeptide(L)' 'MEKSKLTMNSIVNKLDELPTLPAVVYELSKVISDPMSSTSDVEKIMANDQSMTAKVL' A
#
# COMPACT_ATOMS: atom_id res chain seq x y z
N MET A 1 4.31 -24.08 26.16
CA MET A 1 3.95 -23.10 25.10
C MET A 1 4.68 -23.49 23.84
N GLU A 2 4.01 -24.23 22.96
CA GLU A 2 4.58 -24.70 21.70
C GLU A 2 4.54 -23.56 20.68
N LYS A 3 5.70 -23.11 20.20
CA LYS A 3 5.80 -22.10 19.14
C LYS A 3 5.35 -22.77 17.84
N SER A 4 4.18 -22.39 17.32
CA SER A 4 3.66 -22.83 16.04
C SER A 4 4.73 -22.67 14.95
N LYS A 5 5.23 -23.78 14.40
CA LYS A 5 6.14 -23.78 13.26
C LYS A 5 5.38 -23.26 12.06
N LEU A 6 5.75 -22.07 11.57
CA LEU A 6 5.31 -21.57 10.28
C LEU A 6 5.76 -22.58 9.20
N THR A 7 4.79 -23.24 8.56
CA THR A 7 5.05 -24.16 7.45
C THR A 7 4.97 -23.37 6.14
N MET A 8 5.75 -23.77 5.13
CA MET A 8 5.70 -23.09 3.82
C MET A 8 4.27 -23.01 3.27
N ASN A 9 3.47 -24.07 3.46
CA ASN A 9 2.07 -24.10 3.03
C ASN A 9 1.21 -23.04 3.73
N SER A 10 1.47 -22.71 5.00
CA SER A 10 0.71 -21.67 5.71
C SER A 10 1.09 -20.25 5.29
N ILE A 11 2.29 -20.07 4.73
CA ILE A 11 2.73 -18.79 4.14
C ILE A 11 2.12 -18.63 2.75
N VAL A 12 2.17 -19.68 1.92
CA VAL A 12 1.63 -19.65 0.55
C VAL A 12 0.12 -19.39 0.56
N ASN A 13 -0.64 -20.07 1.42
CA ASN A 13 -2.09 -19.85 1.51
C ASN A 13 -2.45 -18.42 1.92
N LYS A 14 -1.59 -17.71 2.67
CA LYS A 14 -1.80 -16.31 3.04
C LYS A 14 -1.47 -15.34 1.91
N LEU A 15 -0.64 -15.73 0.94
CA LEU A 15 -0.34 -14.91 -0.23
C LEU A 15 -1.54 -14.83 -1.18
N ASP A 16 -2.32 -15.91 -1.30
CA ASP A 16 -3.54 -15.95 -2.10
C ASP A 16 -4.68 -15.10 -1.50
N GLU A 17 -4.64 -14.82 -0.20
CA GLU A 17 -5.58 -13.95 0.50
C GLU A 17 -5.21 -12.45 0.42
N LEU A 18 -4.05 -12.10 -0.15
CA LEU A 18 -3.65 -10.70 -0.26
C LEU A 18 -4.50 -9.99 -1.31
N PRO A 19 -5.24 -8.92 -0.94
CA PRO A 19 -5.95 -8.13 -1.92
C PRO A 19 -4.94 -7.49 -2.88
N THR A 20 -5.33 -7.34 -4.15
CA THR A 20 -4.56 -6.54 -5.09
C THR A 20 -4.49 -5.11 -4.57
N LEU A 21 -3.28 -4.57 -4.38
CA LEU A 21 -3.12 -3.18 -3.98
C LEU A 21 -3.58 -2.28 -5.14
N PRO A 22 -4.55 -1.37 -4.95
CA PRO A 22 -4.94 -0.45 -6.00
C PRO A 22 -3.71 0.35 -6.45
N ALA A 23 -3.53 0.52 -7.76
CA ALA A 23 -2.35 1.17 -8.34
C ALA A 23 -2.07 2.56 -7.70
N VAL A 24 -3.12 3.30 -7.34
CA VAL A 24 -3.03 4.61 -6.67
C VAL A 24 -2.38 4.51 -5.29
N VAL A 25 -2.72 3.49 -4.49
CA VAL A 25 -2.13 3.27 -3.16
C VAL A 25 -0.66 2.89 -3.28
N TYR A 26 -0.31 2.09 -4.29
CA TYR A 26 1.08 1.73 -4.58
C TYR A 26 1.92 2.97 -4.93
N GLU A 27 1.48 3.76 -5.90
CA GLU A 27 2.20 4.98 -6.33
C GLU A 27 2.30 6.00 -5.20
N LEU A 28 1.23 6.20 -4.43
CA LEU A 28 1.25 7.09 -3.26
C LEU A 28 2.26 6.62 -2.21
N SER A 29 2.31 5.31 -1.91
CA SER A 29 3.27 4.75 -0.94
C SER A 29 4.73 4.97 -1.38
N LYS A 30 4.98 4.89 -2.69
CA LYS A 30 6.30 5.09 -3.28
C LYS A 30 6.75 6.55 -3.17
N VAL A 31 5.83 7.48 -3.44
CA VAL A 31 6.10 8.93 -3.36
C VAL A 31 6.22 9.40 -1.90
N ILE A 32 5.45 8.85 -0.96
CA ILE A 32 5.58 9.20 0.47
C ILE A 32 6.86 8.63 1.08
N SER A 33 7.31 7.45 0.63
CA SER A 33 8.51 6.80 1.18
C SER A 33 9.82 7.29 0.55
N ASP A 34 9.76 8.11 -0.49
CA ASP A 34 10.93 8.67 -1.17
C ASP A 34 11.37 9.98 -0.50
N PRO A 35 12.56 10.05 0.12
CA PRO A 35 13.06 11.28 0.74
C PRO A 35 13.41 12.40 -0.27
N MET A 36 13.43 12.11 -1.57
CA MET A 36 13.61 13.11 -2.65
C MET A 36 12.30 13.58 -3.25
N SER A 37 11.17 13.00 -2.82
CA SER A 37 9.83 13.37 -3.28
C SER A 37 9.41 14.74 -2.75
N SER A 38 8.70 15.50 -3.60
CA SER A 38 8.13 16.78 -3.22
C SER A 38 6.65 16.65 -2.85
N THR A 39 6.15 17.55 -2.02
CA THR A 39 4.72 17.69 -1.72
C THR A 39 3.86 17.84 -2.99
N SER A 40 4.43 18.44 -4.05
CA SER A 40 3.74 18.59 -5.33
C SER A 40 3.52 17.27 -6.08
N ASP A 41 4.33 16.25 -5.81
CA ASP A 41 4.19 14.93 -6.44
C ASP A 41 3.10 14.09 -5.74
N VAL A 42 2.94 14.28 -4.42
CA VAL A 42 1.82 13.74 -3.65
C VAL A 42 0.50 14.37 -4.13
N GLU A 43 0.47 15.70 -4.30
CA GLU A 43 -0.72 16.41 -4.79
C GLU A 43 -1.18 15.94 -6.17
N LYS A 44 -0.27 15.67 -7.11
CA LYS A 44 -0.63 15.14 -8.44
C LYS A 44 -1.30 13.77 -8.36
N ILE A 45 -0.86 12.90 -7.46
CA ILE A 45 -1.45 11.57 -7.28
C ILE A 45 -2.82 11.70 -6.62
N MET A 46 -2.95 12.55 -5.62
CA MET A 46 -4.22 12.81 -4.94
C MET A 46 -5.26 13.47 -5.86
N ALA A 47 -4.84 14.42 -6.70
CA ALA A 47 -5.74 15.10 -7.63
C ALA A 47 -6.41 14.15 -8.65
N ASN A 48 -5.77 13.01 -8.95
CA ASN A 48 -6.34 11.98 -9.82
C ASN A 48 -7.37 11.08 -9.12
N ASP A 49 -7.48 11.13 -7.78
CA ASP A 49 -8.42 10.35 -6.99
C ASP A 49 -9.22 11.27 -6.03
N GLN A 50 -10.42 11.68 -6.48
CA GLN A 50 -11.34 12.50 -5.68
C GLN A 50 -11.76 11.81 -4.37
N SER A 51 -11.84 10.48 -4.33
CA SER A 51 -12.26 9.75 -3.14
C SER A 51 -11.18 9.76 -2.05
N MET A 52 -9.91 9.67 -2.46
CA MET A 52 -8.75 9.77 -1.57
C MET A 52 -8.57 11.20 -1.06
N THR A 53 -8.72 12.20 -1.94
CA THR A 53 -8.68 13.61 -1.56
C THR A 53 -9.74 13.91 -0.49
N ALA A 54 -10.97 13.43 -0.67
CA ALA A 54 -12.06 13.62 0.30
C ALA A 54 -11.87 12.88 1.64
N LYS A 55 -11.00 11.86 1.71
CA LYS A 55 -10.68 11.14 2.96
C LYS A 55 -9.58 11.82 3.78
N VAL A 56 -8.78 12.68 3.15
CA VAL A 56 -7.65 13.37 3.80
C VAL A 56 -8.04 14.75 4.30
N LEU A 57 -8.98 15.42 3.63
CA LEU A 57 -9.64 16.65 4.09
C LEU A 57 -10.60 16.37 5.24
#